data_AF-A0A9E0NUK7-F1
#
_entry.id   AF-A0A9E0NUK7-F1
#
_cell.length_a   1.000
_cell.length_b   1.000
_cell.length_c   1.000
_cell.angle_alpha   90.00
_cell.angle_beta   90.00
_cell.angle_gamma   90.00
#
_symmetry.space_group_name_H-M   'P 1'
#
loop_
_entity.id
_entity.type
_entity.pdbx_description
1 polymer ?
#
loop_
_entity_poly.entity_id
_entity_poly.type
_entity_poly.pdbx_seq_one_letter_code
_entity_poly.pdbx_strand_id
1 'polypeptide(L)'
;MFKRFLRVALFLGCLLTTNISYASGINIFIPEQVFVNKAQLTLGDIAEIIGADNAKVETLKKVNLGSAPSPGSRMVLNNELLGMRISAASLNYNDVTWYIPDNITIIAKSQTISGQELLVTAQNYIKSNIPQAITDYTIENVNLPQDLLIREGTVTLKPVLPYGVRYNAPTNVFINVMVDDVLVKKVELRFNVKRYEQVVVLTNPLMPNQIITGADLAIVRMDISKIPQGYINDINKIIGKVVLRVLAAETVLNTGMLYNPIIINKASTVEIVYQNNGIEVRAVGTALQDGREGEMIRVQNEVSKKIISGLVLDKNTVLIKGR
;
A
#
# COMPACT_ATOMS: atom_id res chain seq x y z
N MET A 1 -44.35 -4.78 18.70
CA MET A 1 -44.99 -4.51 20.01
C MET A 1 -44.17 -5.20 21.08
N PHE A 2 -43.21 -4.50 21.71
CA PHE A 2 -42.76 -4.69 23.10
C PHE A 2 -41.70 -3.62 23.41
N LYS A 3 -41.79 -3.08 24.64
CA LYS A 3 -41.45 -1.71 25.01
C LYS A 3 -39.96 -1.49 25.33
N ARG A 4 -39.48 -0.31 24.94
CA ARG A 4 -38.27 0.38 25.43
C ARG A 4 -38.36 0.60 26.95
N PHE A 5 -37.28 0.37 27.69
CA PHE A 5 -37.06 0.98 29.01
C PHE A 5 -35.66 1.58 29.08
N LEU A 6 -35.66 2.91 29.01
CA LEU A 6 -34.62 3.84 29.39
C LEU A 6 -34.44 3.78 30.91
N ARG A 7 -33.26 3.41 31.42
CA ARG A 7 -32.92 3.55 32.85
C ARG A 7 -32.06 4.80 33.03
N VAL A 8 -32.72 5.92 33.27
CA VAL A 8 -32.13 7.12 33.88
C VAL A 8 -31.91 6.78 35.35
N ALA A 9 -30.65 6.75 35.80
CA ALA A 9 -30.33 6.67 37.22
C ALA A 9 -30.58 8.06 37.85
N LEU A 10 -31.74 8.19 38.50
CA LEU A 10 -32.12 9.35 39.30
C LEU A 10 -31.29 9.33 40.60
N PHE A 11 -30.40 10.32 40.78
CA PHE A 11 -29.77 10.60 42.07
C PHE A 11 -30.85 11.11 43.04
N LEU A 12 -31.34 10.24 43.92
CA LEU A 12 -32.25 10.63 44.99
C LEU A 12 -31.40 11.10 46.18
N GLY A 13 -31.36 12.41 46.38
CA GLY A 13 -30.67 13.06 47.49
C GLY A 13 -31.29 12.68 48.83
N CYS A 14 -30.53 11.96 49.64
CA CYS A 14 -30.82 11.79 51.05
C CYS A 14 -30.14 12.95 51.82
N LEU A 15 -30.94 13.95 52.20
CA LEU A 15 -30.54 15.07 53.04
C LEU A 15 -30.40 14.59 54.50
N LEU A 16 -29.22 14.07 54.83
CA LEU A 16 -28.75 13.99 56.22
C LEU A 16 -27.86 15.20 56.45
N THR A 17 -28.42 16.28 56.97
CA THR A 17 -27.65 17.45 57.42
C THR A 17 -26.93 17.10 58.71
N THR A 18 -25.78 16.43 58.58
CA THR A 18 -24.76 16.45 59.62
C THR A 18 -23.91 17.69 59.35
N ASN A 19 -23.92 18.63 60.31
CA ASN A 19 -23.00 19.76 60.29
C ASN A 19 -21.59 19.21 60.55
N ILE A 20 -20.90 18.84 59.47
CA ILE A 20 -19.47 18.58 59.51
C ILE A 20 -18.81 19.95 59.66
N SER A 21 -18.29 20.23 60.86
CA SER A 21 -17.39 21.35 61.06
C SER A 21 -16.14 21.10 60.21
N TYR A 22 -15.99 21.85 59.13
CA TYR A 22 -14.79 21.78 58.30
C TYR A 22 -13.61 22.32 59.11
N ALA A 23 -12.79 21.43 59.66
CA ALA A 23 -11.39 21.76 59.89
C ALA A 23 -10.82 22.25 58.54
N SER A 24 -9.95 23.25 58.56
CA SER A 24 -9.41 23.93 57.36
C SER A 24 -8.55 23.07 56.42
N GLY A 25 -8.59 21.74 56.58
CA GLY A 25 -7.82 20.78 55.79
C GLY A 25 -8.50 20.38 54.49
N ILE A 26 -7.70 19.82 53.57
CA ILE A 26 -8.17 19.27 52.30
C ILE A 26 -8.41 17.77 52.50
N ASN A 27 -9.59 17.29 52.12
CA ASN A 27 -9.95 15.88 52.18
C ASN A 27 -9.85 15.24 50.78
N ILE A 28 -9.18 14.10 50.69
CA ILE A 28 -9.03 13.34 49.45
C ILE A 28 -9.64 11.97 49.62
N PHE A 29 -10.67 11.68 48.82
CA PHE A 29 -11.38 10.41 48.82
C PHE A 29 -11.04 9.62 47.57
N ILE A 30 -10.44 8.44 47.75
CA ILE A 30 -10.12 7.52 46.66
C ILE A 30 -11.05 6.31 46.77
N PRO A 31 -11.90 6.02 45.78
CA PRO A 31 -12.75 4.85 45.81
C PRO A 31 -11.94 3.57 45.51
N GLU A 32 -12.47 2.41 45.88
CA GLU A 32 -11.86 1.10 45.60
C GLU A 32 -11.70 0.82 44.10
N GLN A 33 -12.55 1.41 43.26
CA GLN A 33 -12.54 1.22 41.82
C GLN A 33 -12.76 2.53 41.06
N VAL A 34 -11.91 2.77 40.06
CA VAL A 34 -11.96 3.97 39.21
C VAL A 34 -11.90 3.57 37.74
N PHE A 35 -12.68 4.24 36.91
CA PHE A 35 -12.60 4.13 35.45
C PHE A 35 -11.93 5.36 34.85
N VAL A 36 -10.92 5.14 34.00
CA VAL A 36 -10.13 6.21 33.39
C VAL A 36 -10.14 6.09 31.87
N ASN A 37 -10.06 7.22 31.16
CA ASN A 37 -10.07 7.26 29.69
C ASN A 37 -8.87 8.02 29.09
N LYS A 38 -7.73 8.02 29.79
CA LYS A 38 -6.51 8.70 29.35
C LYS A 38 -5.27 7.88 29.66
N ALA A 39 -4.20 8.16 28.93
CA ALA A 39 -2.94 7.41 29.02
C ALA A 39 -2.09 7.76 30.26
N GLN A 40 -2.23 8.98 30.78
CA GLN A 40 -1.53 9.47 31.96
C GLN A 40 -2.54 9.76 33.06
N LEU A 41 -2.33 9.19 34.24
CA LEU A 41 -3.16 9.38 35.42
C LEU A 41 -2.75 10.64 36.17
N THR A 42 -3.74 11.35 36.67
CA THR A 42 -3.58 12.41 37.65
C THR A 42 -4.40 12.09 38.88
N LEU A 43 -4.06 12.69 40.02
CA LEU A 43 -4.79 12.47 41.26
C LEU A 43 -6.28 12.83 41.12
N GLY A 44 -6.60 13.88 40.35
CA GLY A 44 -7.97 14.28 40.08
C GLY A 44 -8.82 13.27 39.28
N ASP A 45 -8.23 12.24 38.66
CA ASP A 45 -9.04 11.20 38.00
C ASP A 45 -9.42 10.07 38.91
N ILE A 46 -8.59 9.82 39.93
CA ILE A 46 -8.75 8.69 40.83
C ILE A 46 -9.31 9.12 42.18
N ALA A 47 -9.42 10.41 42.44
CA ALA A 47 -9.82 10.93 43.73
C ALA A 47 -10.79 12.10 43.62
N GLU A 48 -11.74 12.16 44.54
CA GLU A 48 -12.53 13.35 44.84
C GLU A 48 -11.76 14.19 45.87
N ILE A 49 -11.48 15.45 45.53
CA ILE A 49 -10.67 16.36 46.34
C ILE A 49 -11.55 17.52 46.77
N ILE A 50 -11.80 17.64 48.08
CA ILE A 50 -12.70 18.63 48.68
C ILE A 50 -11.92 19.47 49.69
N GLY A 51 -11.97 20.79 49.57
CA GLY A 51 -11.32 21.70 50.51
C GLY A 51 -11.67 23.16 50.22
N ALA A 52 -11.49 24.03 51.21
CA ALA A 52 -11.76 25.46 51.09
C ALA A 52 -10.71 26.20 50.24
N ASP A 53 -9.47 25.70 50.17
CA ASP A 53 -8.39 26.25 49.33
C ASP A 53 -8.50 25.72 47.90
N ASN A 54 -9.28 26.44 47.08
CA ASN A 54 -9.47 26.09 45.67
C ASN A 54 -8.16 26.04 44.86
N ALA A 55 -7.18 26.89 45.16
CA ALA A 55 -5.93 26.94 44.40
C ALA A 55 -5.09 25.67 44.65
N LYS A 56 -5.05 25.24 45.91
CA LYS A 56 -4.38 23.99 46.27
C LYS A 56 -5.12 22.76 45.78
N VAL A 57 -6.46 22.75 45.83
CA VAL A 57 -7.29 21.69 45.24
C VAL A 57 -6.99 21.52 43.75
N GLU A 58 -6.96 22.60 42.98
CA GLU A 58 -6.65 22.55 41.55
C GLU A 58 -5.20 22.12 41.26
N THR A 59 -4.27 22.43 42.16
CA THR A 59 -2.88 21.94 42.08
C THR A 59 -2.82 20.43 42.34
N LEU A 60 -3.51 19.95 43.37
CA LEU A 60 -3.57 18.54 43.72
C LEU A 60 -4.21 17.69 42.62
N LYS A 61 -5.28 18.17 41.97
CA LYS A 61 -5.91 17.47 40.84
C LYS A 61 -4.95 17.17 39.69
N LYS A 62 -3.92 18.00 39.50
CA LYS A 62 -2.92 17.90 38.42
C LYS A 62 -1.70 17.04 38.77
N VAL A 63 -1.59 16.55 40.01
CA VAL A 63 -0.51 15.65 40.45
C VAL A 63 -0.46 14.44 39.53
N ASN A 64 0.65 14.24 38.83
CA ASN A 64 0.85 13.14 37.90
C ASN A 64 1.15 11.84 38.66
N LEU A 65 0.36 10.80 38.42
CA LEU A 65 0.51 9.48 39.04
C LEU A 65 1.12 8.45 38.06
N GLY A 66 1.58 8.89 36.90
CA GLY A 66 2.20 8.07 35.86
C GLY A 66 1.21 7.43 34.91
N SER A 67 1.62 6.37 34.24
CA SER A 67 0.83 5.73 33.19
C SER A 67 -0.40 4.99 33.74
N ALA A 68 -1.51 5.13 33.02
CA ALA A 68 -2.71 4.30 33.17
C ALA A 68 -2.47 2.88 32.64
N PRO A 69 -3.26 1.87 33.05
CA PRO A 69 -3.26 0.59 32.37
C PRO A 69 -3.63 0.74 30.89
N SER A 70 -3.18 -0.20 30.06
CA SER A 70 -3.59 -0.28 28.65
C SER A 70 -5.12 -0.32 28.51
N PRO A 71 -5.71 0.24 27.44
CA PRO A 71 -7.15 0.19 27.22
C PRO A 71 -7.72 -1.24 27.38
N GLY A 72 -8.79 -1.39 28.16
CA GLY A 72 -9.44 -2.67 28.45
C GLY A 72 -8.74 -3.50 29.53
N SER A 73 -7.59 -3.05 30.03
CA SER A 73 -6.87 -3.69 31.15
C SER A 73 -7.15 -2.98 32.48
N ARG A 74 -6.79 -3.66 33.57
CA ARG A 74 -6.84 -3.13 34.94
C ARG A 74 -5.47 -3.10 35.58
N MET A 75 -5.25 -2.13 36.46
CA MET A 75 -4.08 -2.01 37.33
C MET A 75 -4.56 -1.90 38.78
N VAL A 76 -3.87 -2.57 39.70
CA VAL A 76 -4.12 -2.42 41.14
C VAL A 76 -3.01 -1.56 41.73
N LEU A 77 -3.39 -0.50 42.43
CA LEU A 77 -2.47 0.31 43.23
C LEU A 77 -2.75 0.03 44.72
N ASN A 78 -1.72 -0.42 45.44
CA ASN A 78 -1.76 -0.47 46.89
C ASN A 78 -1.27 0.86 47.48
N ASN A 79 -1.41 1.00 48.81
CA ASN A 79 -1.03 2.22 49.52
C ASN A 79 0.45 2.60 49.33
N GLU A 80 1.38 1.64 49.32
CA GLU A 80 2.81 1.91 49.11
C GLU A 80 3.10 2.47 47.72
N LEU A 81 2.58 1.83 46.66
CA LEU A 81 2.80 2.26 45.28
C LEU A 81 2.11 3.59 44.99
N LEU A 82 0.93 3.81 45.55
CA LEU A 82 0.26 5.11 45.45
C LEU A 82 1.08 6.20 46.16
N GLY A 83 1.59 5.93 47.37
CA GLY A 83 2.45 6.85 48.11
C GLY A 83 3.73 7.22 47.34
N MET A 84 4.38 6.25 46.69
CA MET A 84 5.52 6.50 45.80
C MET A 84 5.16 7.41 44.62
N ARG A 85 3.98 7.22 44.01
CA ARG A 85 3.52 8.04 42.87
C ARG A 85 3.13 9.46 43.28
N ILE A 86 2.51 9.62 44.45
CA ILE A 86 2.13 10.94 44.98
C ILE A 86 3.37 11.74 45.40
N SER A 87 4.30 11.13 46.14
CA SER A 87 5.50 11.80 46.65
C SER A 87 6.43 12.32 45.54
N ALA A 88 6.38 11.72 44.34
CA ALA A 88 7.11 12.17 43.17
C ALA A 88 6.78 13.63 42.75
N ALA A 89 5.58 14.14 43.08
CA ALA A 89 5.16 15.49 42.73
C ALA A 89 5.75 16.60 43.62
N SER A 90 6.52 16.25 44.65
CA SER A 90 7.21 17.21 45.53
C SER A 90 6.30 18.33 46.10
N LEU A 91 5.06 17.99 46.46
CA LEU A 91 4.12 18.91 47.11
C LEU A 91 4.05 18.68 48.62
N ASN A 92 3.54 19.67 49.35
CA ASN A 92 3.26 19.56 50.78
C ASN A 92 1.83 19.01 51.00
N TYR A 93 1.74 17.93 51.78
CA TYR A 93 0.50 17.21 52.09
C TYR A 93 0.12 17.22 53.58
N ASN A 94 0.76 18.04 54.42
CA ASN A 94 0.59 18.00 55.89
C ASN A 94 -0.83 18.37 56.37
N ASP A 95 -1.55 19.16 55.57
CA ASP A 95 -2.93 19.60 55.78
C ASP A 95 -3.94 18.79 54.95
N VAL A 96 -3.49 17.67 54.38
CA VAL A 96 -4.31 16.77 53.57
C VAL A 96 -4.68 15.53 54.39
N THR A 97 -5.98 15.28 54.53
CA THR A 97 -6.50 14.05 55.11
C THR A 97 -6.88 13.08 53.99
N TRP A 98 -6.32 11.87 54.05
CA TRP A 98 -6.46 10.86 53.00
C TRP A 98 -7.42 9.76 53.43
N TYR A 99 -8.41 9.48 52.59
CA TYR A 99 -9.34 8.36 52.72
C TYR A 99 -9.08 7.40 51.56
N ILE A 100 -8.27 6.36 51.82
CA ILE A 100 -7.74 5.46 50.81
C ILE A 100 -7.99 4.00 51.23
N PRO A 101 -8.56 3.15 50.36
CA PRO A 101 -8.68 1.72 50.61
C PRO A 101 -7.32 1.02 50.43
N ASP A 102 -7.15 -0.19 50.98
CA ASP A 102 -5.89 -0.94 50.86
C ASP A 102 -5.46 -1.21 49.41
N ASN A 103 -6.44 -1.35 48.51
CA ASN A 103 -6.24 -1.61 47.09
C ASN A 103 -7.20 -0.78 46.24
N ILE A 104 -6.66 -0.13 45.22
CA ILE A 104 -7.40 0.69 44.26
C ILE A 104 -7.29 0.02 42.89
N THR A 105 -8.43 -0.40 42.33
CA THR A 105 -8.51 -0.98 41.00
C THR A 105 -8.80 0.11 39.97
N ILE A 106 -7.82 0.42 39.14
CA ILE A 106 -7.95 1.35 38.03
C ILE A 106 -8.24 0.55 36.76
N ILE A 107 -9.35 0.84 36.10
CA ILE A 107 -9.77 0.19 34.85
C ILE A 107 -9.75 1.22 33.73
N ALA A 108 -8.96 0.95 32.67
CA ALA A 108 -8.97 1.79 31.49
C ALA A 108 -10.18 1.46 30.62
N LYS A 109 -11.06 2.45 30.42
CA LYS A 109 -12.17 2.34 29.47
C LYS A 109 -11.61 2.10 28.07
N SER A 110 -12.34 1.32 27.29
CA SER A 110 -11.92 0.98 25.93
C SER A 110 -13.09 0.75 25.00
N GLN A 111 -12.82 1.02 23.73
CA GLN A 111 -13.62 0.57 22.60
C GLN A 111 -12.75 -0.28 21.67
N THR A 112 -13.41 -1.11 20.86
CA THR A 112 -12.74 -2.01 19.92
C THR A 112 -12.89 -1.48 18.51
N ILE A 113 -11.77 -1.37 17.80
CA ILE A 113 -11.77 -1.29 16.33
C ILE A 113 -11.54 -2.71 15.82
N SER A 114 -12.49 -3.23 15.07
CA SER A 114 -12.37 -4.60 14.56
C SER A 114 -11.24 -4.71 13.53
N GLY A 115 -10.55 -5.85 13.51
CA GLY A 115 -9.56 -6.14 12.47
C GLY A 115 -10.18 -6.05 11.07
N GLN A 116 -11.43 -6.47 10.92
CA GLN A 116 -12.14 -6.41 9.64
C GLN A 116 -12.36 -4.98 9.15
N GLU A 117 -12.67 -4.03 10.04
CA GLU A 117 -12.80 -2.62 9.69
C GLU A 117 -11.48 -2.03 9.19
N LEU A 118 -10.36 -2.37 9.85
CA LEU A 118 -9.01 -2.00 9.41
C LEU A 118 -8.69 -2.58 8.03
N LEU A 119 -9.03 -3.85 7.81
CA LEU A 119 -8.84 -4.54 6.54
C LEU A 119 -9.60 -3.86 5.40
N VAL A 120 -10.90 -3.62 5.58
CA VAL A 120 -11.76 -2.97 4.59
C VAL A 120 -11.27 -1.54 4.30
N THR A 121 -10.89 -0.79 5.33
CA THR A 121 -10.32 0.55 5.19
C THR A 121 -9.06 0.54 4.32
N ALA A 122 -8.14 -0.38 4.58
CA ALA A 122 -6.92 -0.51 3.77
C ALA A 122 -7.19 -0.99 2.34
N GLN A 123 -8.07 -1.97 2.14
CA GLN A 123 -8.44 -2.47 0.82
C GLN A 123 -9.08 -1.37 -0.06
N ASN A 124 -10.00 -0.59 0.51
CA ASN A 124 -10.62 0.52 -0.18
C ASN A 124 -9.60 1.60 -0.55
N TYR A 125 -8.65 1.87 0.34
CA TYR A 125 -7.58 2.83 0.09
C TYR A 125 -6.59 2.35 -0.98
N ILE A 126 -6.24 1.06 -1.03
CA ILE A 126 -5.47 0.50 -2.15
C ILE A 126 -6.25 0.67 -3.44
N LYS A 127 -7.53 0.27 -3.46
CA LYS A 127 -8.38 0.34 -4.65
C LYS A 127 -8.49 1.76 -5.22
N SER A 128 -8.64 2.78 -4.37
CA SER A 128 -8.71 4.17 -4.83
C SER A 128 -7.39 4.72 -5.37
N ASN A 129 -6.26 4.06 -5.08
CA ASN A 129 -4.93 4.43 -5.54
C ASN A 129 -4.42 3.57 -6.71
N ILE A 130 -5.21 2.60 -7.19
CA ILE A 130 -4.90 1.87 -8.43
C ILE A 130 -5.28 2.77 -9.63
N PRO A 131 -4.37 2.99 -10.61
CA PRO A 131 -4.69 3.73 -11.83
C PRO A 131 -5.93 3.17 -12.54
N GLN A 132 -6.81 4.05 -13.02
CA GLN A 132 -8.07 3.65 -13.69
C GLN A 132 -7.87 2.78 -14.94
N ALA A 133 -6.70 2.87 -15.60
CA ALA A 133 -6.33 2.03 -16.73
C ALA A 133 -6.16 0.54 -16.34
N ILE A 134 -5.97 0.24 -15.06
CA ILE A 134 -5.80 -1.13 -14.56
C ILE A 134 -7.16 -1.63 -14.08
N THR A 135 -7.79 -2.46 -14.89
CA THR A 135 -9.15 -2.97 -14.67
C THR A 135 -9.18 -4.38 -14.09
N ASP A 136 -8.13 -5.18 -14.33
CA ASP A 136 -8.03 -6.56 -13.86
C ASP A 136 -6.89 -6.71 -12.85
N TYR A 137 -7.26 -6.82 -11.58
CA TYR A 137 -6.33 -6.91 -10.47
C TYR A 137 -6.92 -7.72 -9.30
N THR A 138 -6.04 -8.24 -8.44
CA THR A 138 -6.43 -8.83 -7.14
C THR A 138 -5.73 -8.11 -6.00
N ILE A 139 -6.37 -8.05 -4.84
CA ILE A 139 -5.83 -7.51 -3.60
C ILE A 139 -6.01 -8.58 -2.53
N GLU A 140 -4.93 -9.22 -2.14
CA GLU A 140 -4.92 -10.28 -1.13
C GLU A 140 -4.18 -9.79 0.11
N ASN A 141 -4.78 -9.89 1.29
CA ASN A 141 -4.09 -9.58 2.54
C ASN A 141 -3.12 -10.71 2.89
N VAL A 142 -1.92 -10.36 3.36
CA VAL A 142 -0.91 -11.34 3.75
C VAL A 142 -1.17 -11.89 5.14
N ASN A 143 -1.66 -11.04 6.05
CA ASN A 143 -1.95 -11.38 7.44
C ASN A 143 -3.38 -10.97 7.80
N LEU A 144 -4.00 -11.68 8.74
CA LEU A 144 -5.27 -11.27 9.34
C LEU A 144 -4.99 -10.19 10.39
N PRO A 145 -5.65 -9.02 10.30
CA PRO A 145 -5.56 -8.01 11.35
C PRO A 145 -6.22 -8.50 12.63
N GLN A 146 -5.61 -8.17 13.77
CA GLN A 146 -6.22 -8.35 15.07
C GLN A 146 -7.09 -7.15 15.43
N ASP A 147 -8.09 -7.40 16.26
CA ASP A 147 -8.88 -6.35 16.88
C ASP A 147 -7.98 -5.46 17.73
N LEU A 148 -8.26 -4.17 17.69
CA LEU A 148 -7.51 -3.16 18.41
C LEU A 148 -8.36 -2.56 19.53
N LEU A 149 -7.91 -2.74 20.76
CA LEU A 149 -8.43 -2.01 21.92
C LEU A 149 -7.78 -0.63 22.01
N ILE A 150 -8.61 0.41 22.02
CA ILE A 150 -8.21 1.80 22.17
C ILE A 150 -9.07 2.48 23.23
N ARG A 151 -8.61 3.63 23.73
CA ARG A 151 -9.41 4.49 24.62
C ARG A 151 -10.72 4.92 23.95
N GLU A 152 -11.75 5.17 24.75
CA GLU A 152 -13.03 5.71 24.26
C GLU A 152 -12.85 7.13 23.70
N GLY A 153 -13.63 7.48 22.67
CA GLY A 153 -13.58 8.77 22.00
C GLY A 153 -13.96 8.65 20.53
N THR A 154 -13.96 9.77 19.80
CA THR A 154 -14.27 9.76 18.37
C THR A 154 -13.11 9.19 17.57
N VAL A 155 -13.33 8.05 16.91
CA VAL A 155 -12.32 7.36 16.11
C VAL A 155 -12.26 7.92 14.70
N THR A 156 -11.06 8.16 14.19
CA THR A 156 -10.81 8.46 12.77
C THR A 156 -9.65 7.62 12.26
N LEU A 157 -9.86 6.90 11.15
CA LEU A 157 -8.84 6.09 10.50
C LEU A 157 -8.25 6.85 9.31
N LYS A 158 -6.93 7.09 9.33
CA LYS A 158 -6.22 7.79 8.24
C LYS A 158 -5.24 6.82 7.56
N PRO A 159 -5.64 6.13 6.48
CA PRO A 159 -4.76 5.23 5.74
C PRO A 159 -3.72 6.00 4.91
N VAL A 160 -2.52 5.41 4.75
CA VAL A 160 -1.38 5.97 4.03
C VAL A 160 -0.66 4.86 3.26
N LEU A 161 -0.27 5.15 2.01
CA LEU A 161 0.53 4.31 1.13
C LEU A 161 1.87 5.01 0.86
N PRO A 162 2.90 4.84 1.71
CA PRO A 162 4.12 5.63 1.61
C PRO A 162 4.90 5.41 0.30
N TYR A 163 4.73 4.24 -0.32
CA TYR A 163 5.39 3.88 -1.58
C TYR A 163 4.38 3.65 -2.73
N GLY A 164 3.13 4.10 -2.56
CA GLY A 164 2.05 3.79 -3.48
C GLY A 164 1.70 2.30 -3.55
N VAL A 165 0.89 1.94 -4.56
CA VAL A 165 0.54 0.54 -4.85
C VAL A 165 1.68 -0.11 -5.62
N ARG A 166 2.21 -1.22 -5.08
CA ARG A 166 3.29 -2.00 -5.69
C ARG A 166 2.74 -3.34 -6.15
N TYR A 167 3.04 -3.69 -7.39
CA TYR A 167 2.62 -4.96 -8.01
C TYR A 167 3.71 -6.04 -7.91
N ASN A 168 4.98 -5.65 -8.05
CA ASN A 168 6.13 -6.57 -8.03
C ASN A 168 6.66 -6.91 -6.63
N ALA A 169 6.11 -6.26 -5.60
CA ALA A 169 6.47 -6.42 -4.20
C ALA A 169 5.23 -6.14 -3.34
N PRO A 170 5.18 -6.59 -2.08
CA PRO A 170 4.03 -6.32 -1.24
C PRO A 170 3.76 -4.83 -1.03
N THR A 171 2.47 -4.48 -1.06
CA THR A 171 1.95 -3.15 -0.78
C THR A 171 1.67 -3.03 0.71
N ASN A 172 2.33 -2.10 1.39
CA ASN A 172 2.12 -1.85 2.82
C ASN A 172 1.22 -0.62 2.99
N VAL A 173 0.09 -0.80 3.67
CA VAL A 173 -0.81 0.28 4.09
C VAL A 173 -0.59 0.52 5.57
N PHE A 174 -0.35 1.78 5.94
CA PHE A 174 -0.33 2.20 7.34
C PHE A 174 -1.64 2.91 7.67
N ILE A 175 -2.35 2.46 8.69
CA ILE A 175 -3.53 3.13 9.22
C ILE A 175 -3.12 3.87 10.49
N ASN A 176 -3.14 5.20 10.41
CA ASN A 176 -3.02 6.05 11.59
C ASN A 176 -4.38 6.09 12.29
N VAL A 177 -4.47 5.42 13.44
CA VAL A 177 -5.67 5.38 14.28
C VAL A 177 -5.64 6.61 15.18
N MET A 178 -6.60 7.51 14.96
CA MET A 178 -6.77 8.73 15.74
C MET A 178 -7.97 8.57 16.68
N VAL A 179 -7.85 9.07 17.90
CA VAL A 179 -8.98 9.22 18.83
C VAL A 179 -8.98 10.67 19.31
N ASP A 180 -10.10 11.36 19.13
CA ASP A 180 -10.24 12.80 19.43
C ASP A 180 -9.09 13.61 18.81
N ASP A 181 -8.79 13.36 17.53
CA ASP A 181 -7.69 13.98 16.76
C ASP A 181 -6.27 13.74 17.27
N VAL A 182 -6.06 12.85 18.24
CA VAL A 182 -4.74 12.44 18.72
C VAL A 182 -4.40 11.05 18.17
N LEU A 183 -3.19 10.91 17.61
CA LEU A 183 -2.68 9.62 17.14
C LEU A 183 -2.46 8.68 18.32
N VAL A 184 -3.21 7.58 18.37
CA VAL A 184 -3.08 6.58 19.45
C VAL A 184 -2.30 5.35 19.02
N LYS A 185 -2.39 4.97 17.73
CA LYS A 185 -1.69 3.80 17.21
C LYS A 185 -1.50 3.89 15.70
N LYS A 186 -0.43 3.26 15.22
CA LYS A 186 -0.18 3.01 13.81
C LYS A 186 -0.29 1.52 13.56
N VAL A 187 -1.19 1.12 12.68
CA VAL A 187 -1.38 -0.29 12.27
C VAL A 187 -0.80 -0.48 10.88
N GLU A 188 0.02 -1.50 10.68
CA GLU A 188 0.54 -1.89 9.36
C GLU A 188 -0.22 -3.10 8.83
N LEU A 189 -0.71 -2.99 7.60
CA LEU A 189 -1.34 -4.10 6.87
C LEU A 189 -0.60 -4.30 5.55
N ARG A 190 -0.27 -5.56 5.27
CA ARG A 190 0.49 -5.97 4.08
C ARG A 190 -0.43 -6.69 3.10
N PHE A 191 -0.34 -6.29 1.83
CA PHE A 191 -1.14 -6.84 0.75
C PHE A 191 -0.26 -7.29 -0.42
N ASN A 192 -0.65 -8.39 -1.05
CA ASN A 192 -0.18 -8.76 -2.38
C ASN A 192 -1.19 -8.20 -3.39
N VAL A 193 -0.75 -7.23 -4.18
CA VAL A 193 -1.57 -6.66 -5.26
C VAL A 193 -1.03 -7.19 -6.57
N LYS A 194 -1.84 -7.93 -7.32
CA LYS A 194 -1.46 -8.47 -8.63
C LYS A 194 -2.26 -7.76 -9.72
N ARG A 195 -1.62 -7.47 -10.84
CA ARG A 195 -2.29 -6.98 -12.07
C ARG A 195 -2.22 -8.05 -13.13
N TYR A 196 -3.36 -8.28 -13.77
CA TYR A 196 -3.50 -9.26 -14.82
C TYR A 196 -3.73 -8.59 -16.16
N GLU A 197 -3.15 -9.15 -17.21
CA GLU A 197 -3.46 -8.77 -18.59
C GLU A 197 -3.50 -9.99 -19.50
N GLN A 198 -4.12 -9.79 -20.66
CA GLN A 198 -4.04 -10.71 -21.78
C GLN A 198 -2.67 -10.54 -22.46
N VAL A 199 -1.89 -11.61 -22.46
CA VAL A 199 -0.57 -11.67 -23.11
C VAL A 199 -0.55 -12.76 -24.16
N VAL A 200 0.21 -12.52 -25.23
CA VAL A 200 0.42 -13.53 -26.27
C VAL A 200 1.57 -14.44 -25.88
N VAL A 201 1.29 -15.74 -25.88
CA VAL A 201 2.27 -16.81 -25.61
C VAL A 201 2.38 -17.76 -26.80
N LEU A 202 3.49 -18.47 -26.87
CA LEU A 202 3.66 -19.57 -27.83
C LEU A 202 2.90 -20.82 -27.39
N THR A 203 2.23 -21.48 -28.32
CA THR A 203 1.61 -22.81 -28.10
C THR A 203 2.59 -23.94 -28.36
N ASN A 204 3.53 -23.74 -29.28
CA ASN A 204 4.57 -24.70 -29.66
C ASN A 204 5.95 -24.02 -29.68
N PRO A 205 7.05 -24.79 -29.55
CA PRO A 205 8.39 -24.24 -29.73
C PRO A 205 8.58 -23.67 -31.14
N LEU A 206 9.27 -22.53 -31.24
CA LEU A 206 9.62 -21.91 -32.52
C LEU A 206 11.13 -21.98 -32.75
N MET A 207 11.51 -22.39 -33.96
CA MET A 207 12.90 -22.42 -34.41
C MET A 207 13.31 -21.09 -35.04
N PRO A 208 14.62 -20.76 -35.09
CA PRO A 208 15.12 -19.57 -35.77
C PRO A 208 14.64 -19.47 -37.22
N ASN A 209 14.29 -18.25 -37.65
CA ASN A 209 13.76 -17.91 -38.98
C ASN A 209 12.42 -18.57 -39.35
N GLN A 210 11.76 -19.29 -38.44
CA GLN A 210 10.42 -19.80 -38.65
C GLN A 210 9.40 -18.65 -38.60
N ILE A 211 8.49 -18.62 -39.57
CA ILE A 211 7.41 -17.63 -39.64
C ILE A 211 6.38 -17.95 -38.56
N ILE A 212 6.03 -16.95 -37.77
CA ILE A 212 4.99 -17.05 -36.75
C ILE A 212 3.62 -17.00 -37.42
N THR A 213 2.82 -18.03 -37.17
CA THR A 213 1.44 -18.12 -37.64
C THR A 213 0.46 -18.00 -36.47
N GLY A 214 -0.83 -17.79 -36.76
CA GLY A 214 -1.86 -17.75 -35.72
C GLY A 214 -1.99 -19.07 -34.94
N ALA A 215 -1.61 -20.21 -35.53
CA ALA A 215 -1.67 -21.52 -34.86
C ALA A 215 -0.59 -21.68 -33.78
N ASP A 216 0.48 -20.89 -33.86
CA ASP A 216 1.61 -20.91 -32.91
C ASP A 216 1.34 -20.04 -31.67
N LEU A 217 0.20 -19.35 -31.62
CA LEU A 217 -0.08 -18.28 -30.66
C LEU A 217 -1.35 -18.55 -29.86
N ALA A 218 -1.32 -18.20 -28.58
CA ALA A 218 -2.49 -18.15 -27.71
C ALA A 218 -2.50 -16.86 -26.90
N ILE A 219 -3.69 -16.37 -26.56
CA ILE A 219 -3.88 -15.26 -25.61
C ILE A 219 -4.22 -15.86 -24.26
N VAL A 220 -3.41 -15.55 -23.25
CA VAL A 220 -3.58 -16.06 -21.88
C VAL A 220 -3.64 -14.89 -20.91
N ARG A 221 -4.55 -14.97 -19.94
CA ARG A 221 -4.59 -14.04 -18.80
C ARG A 221 -3.46 -14.38 -17.83
N MET A 222 -2.51 -13.48 -17.66
CA MET A 222 -1.31 -13.72 -16.83
C MET A 222 -1.07 -12.58 -15.86
N ASP A 223 -0.51 -12.90 -14.69
CA ASP A 223 0.00 -11.90 -13.75
C ASP A 223 1.25 -11.23 -14.35
N ILE A 224 1.08 -9.99 -14.81
CA ILE A 224 2.15 -9.23 -15.44
C ILE A 224 3.03 -8.48 -14.42
N SER A 225 2.76 -8.62 -13.12
CA SER A 225 3.43 -7.84 -12.07
C SER A 225 4.95 -8.07 -12.02
N LYS A 226 5.43 -9.20 -12.57
CA LYS A 226 6.85 -9.56 -12.68
C LYS A 226 7.33 -9.71 -14.13
N ILE A 227 6.45 -9.47 -15.11
CA ILE A 227 6.79 -9.61 -16.52
C ILE A 227 7.48 -8.32 -16.99
N PRO A 228 8.63 -8.40 -17.69
CA PRO A 228 9.27 -7.24 -18.27
C PRO A 228 8.35 -6.49 -19.25
N GLN A 229 8.54 -5.17 -19.34
CA GLN A 229 7.81 -4.34 -20.31
C GLN A 229 8.07 -4.78 -21.76
N GLY A 230 7.13 -4.45 -22.66
CA GLY A 230 7.21 -4.78 -24.09
C GLY A 230 6.62 -6.14 -24.46
N TYR A 231 5.93 -6.82 -23.52
CA TYR A 231 5.09 -7.97 -23.85
C TYR A 231 4.01 -7.56 -24.85
N ILE A 232 3.56 -8.52 -25.64
CA ILE A 232 2.60 -8.28 -26.71
C ILE A 232 1.22 -8.77 -26.28
N ASN A 233 0.20 -7.96 -26.54
CA ASN A 233 -1.20 -8.21 -26.19
C ASN A 233 -2.11 -8.36 -27.42
N ASP A 234 -1.57 -8.23 -28.63
CA ASP A 234 -2.30 -8.30 -29.89
C ASP A 234 -1.55 -9.21 -30.88
N ILE A 235 -2.18 -10.33 -31.22
CA ILE A 235 -1.65 -11.35 -32.13
C ILE A 235 -1.34 -10.75 -33.52
N ASN A 236 -2.13 -9.78 -33.99
CA ASN A 236 -1.99 -9.24 -35.34
C ASN A 236 -0.67 -8.51 -35.56
N LYS A 237 -0.01 -8.05 -34.47
CA LYS A 237 1.29 -7.40 -34.53
C LYS A 237 2.47 -8.38 -34.70
N ILE A 238 2.19 -9.68 -34.56
CA ILE A 238 3.21 -10.74 -34.49
C ILE A 238 3.17 -11.64 -35.72
N ILE A 239 1.99 -11.89 -36.29
CA ILE A 239 1.83 -12.77 -37.45
C ILE A 239 2.72 -12.29 -38.60
N GLY A 240 3.44 -13.23 -39.23
CA GLY A 240 4.37 -12.96 -40.33
C GLY A 240 5.77 -12.54 -39.89
N LYS A 241 6.01 -12.31 -38.60
CA LYS A 241 7.37 -12.11 -38.04
C LYS A 241 8.09 -13.45 -37.86
N VAL A 242 9.38 -13.38 -37.60
CA VAL A 242 10.24 -14.52 -37.27
C VAL A 242 11.00 -14.29 -35.96
N VAL A 243 11.54 -15.34 -35.39
CA VAL A 243 12.44 -15.30 -34.22
C VAL A 243 13.88 -15.62 -34.64
N LEU A 244 14.89 -15.08 -33.95
CA LEU A 244 16.31 -15.35 -34.26
C LEU A 244 16.96 -16.42 -33.39
N ARG A 245 16.25 -16.86 -32.35
CA ARG A 245 16.68 -17.92 -31.43
C ARG A 245 15.51 -18.85 -31.19
N VAL A 246 15.82 -20.05 -30.72
CA VAL A 246 14.79 -21.00 -30.28
C VAL A 246 13.99 -20.36 -29.14
N LEU A 247 12.66 -20.38 -29.25
CA LEU A 247 11.75 -20.05 -28.16
C LEU A 247 10.96 -21.30 -27.79
N ALA A 248 10.80 -21.55 -26.49
CA ALA A 248 10.01 -22.67 -26.00
C ALA A 248 8.51 -22.36 -26.06
N ALA A 249 7.68 -23.41 -26.00
CA ALA A 249 6.26 -23.24 -25.73
C ALA A 249 6.03 -22.46 -24.42
N GLU A 250 4.86 -21.82 -24.31
CA GLU A 250 4.42 -20.98 -23.19
C GLU A 250 5.25 -19.71 -22.96
N THR A 251 6.26 -19.45 -23.78
CA THR A 251 7.05 -18.21 -23.73
C THR A 251 6.16 -17.00 -24.01
N VAL A 252 6.14 -16.03 -23.09
CA VAL A 252 5.52 -14.72 -23.32
C VAL A 252 6.31 -13.94 -24.34
N LEU A 253 5.67 -13.58 -25.45
CA LEU A 253 6.32 -12.86 -26.54
C LEU A 253 6.52 -11.38 -26.19
N ASN A 254 7.70 -10.88 -26.52
CA ASN A 254 8.07 -9.47 -26.43
C ASN A 254 8.52 -8.97 -27.81
N THR A 255 8.21 -7.71 -28.11
CA THR A 255 8.66 -7.01 -29.32
C THR A 255 10.14 -7.21 -29.66
N GLY A 256 11.04 -7.23 -28.66
CA GLY A 256 12.49 -7.44 -28.89
C GLY A 256 12.89 -8.84 -29.36
N MET A 257 11.96 -9.80 -29.35
CA MET A 257 12.17 -11.16 -29.85
C MET A 257 11.76 -11.32 -31.32
N LEU A 258 11.04 -10.33 -31.88
CA LEU A 258 10.38 -10.43 -33.18
C LEU A 258 11.16 -9.66 -34.25
N TYR A 259 11.32 -10.30 -35.41
CA TYR A 259 12.07 -9.76 -36.53
C TYR A 259 11.24 -9.89 -37.81
N ASN A 260 11.52 -9.03 -38.78
CA ASN A 260 10.99 -9.23 -40.13
C ASN A 260 11.60 -10.50 -40.74
N PRO A 261 10.84 -11.24 -41.57
CA PRO A 261 11.40 -12.37 -42.31
C PRO A 261 12.46 -11.88 -43.30
N ILE A 262 13.36 -12.77 -43.69
CA ILE A 262 14.26 -12.52 -44.81
C ILE A 262 13.40 -12.46 -46.08
N ILE A 263 13.46 -11.34 -46.78
CA ILE A 263 12.73 -11.13 -48.04
C ILE A 263 13.68 -11.04 -49.23
N ILE A 264 14.93 -10.63 -49.01
CA ILE A 264 16.01 -10.66 -49.99
C ILE A 264 17.02 -11.72 -49.55
N ASN A 265 17.29 -12.71 -50.38
CA ASN A 265 18.33 -13.72 -50.10
C ASN A 265 19.67 -13.25 -50.66
N LYS A 266 20.76 -13.68 -50.04
CA LYS A 266 22.10 -13.52 -50.61
C LYS A 266 22.12 -14.05 -52.06
N ALA A 267 22.83 -13.33 -52.92
CA ALA A 267 22.97 -13.56 -54.36
C ALA A 267 21.69 -13.35 -55.19
N SER A 268 20.60 -12.85 -54.61
CA SER A 268 19.42 -12.48 -55.40
C SER A 268 19.67 -11.20 -56.19
N THR A 269 19.08 -11.12 -57.39
CA THR A 269 19.01 -9.89 -58.17
C THR A 269 18.00 -8.93 -57.53
N VAL A 270 18.40 -7.67 -57.37
CA VAL A 270 17.61 -6.60 -56.76
C VAL A 270 17.70 -5.33 -57.60
N GLU A 271 16.67 -4.51 -57.55
CA GLU A 271 16.67 -3.15 -58.09
C GLU A 271 17.24 -2.19 -57.04
N ILE A 272 18.34 -1.54 -57.40
CA ILE A 272 18.93 -0.46 -56.65
C ILE A 272 18.23 0.83 -57.07
N VAL A 273 17.53 1.46 -56.13
CA VAL A 273 16.90 2.78 -56.31
C VAL A 273 17.75 3.81 -55.57
N TYR A 274 18.32 4.75 -56.29
CA TYR A 274 19.02 5.90 -55.72
C TYR A 274 18.14 7.15 -55.86
N GLN A 275 17.90 7.84 -54.75
CA GLN A 275 17.13 9.08 -54.74
C GLN A 275 17.97 10.23 -54.17
N ASN A 276 18.09 11.31 -54.93
CA ASN A 276 18.67 12.58 -54.48
C ASN A 276 18.01 13.78 -55.16
N ASN A 277 17.53 14.77 -54.38
CA ASN A 277 16.98 16.04 -54.87
C ASN A 277 15.99 15.92 -56.04
N GLY A 278 15.06 14.96 -55.98
CA GLY A 278 14.04 14.73 -57.01
C GLY A 278 14.52 13.94 -58.23
N ILE A 279 15.79 13.53 -58.28
CA ILE A 279 16.33 12.61 -59.28
C ILE A 279 16.28 11.19 -58.72
N GLU A 280 15.65 10.29 -59.46
CA GLU A 280 15.62 8.86 -59.19
C GLU A 280 16.43 8.11 -60.25
N VAL A 281 17.38 7.29 -59.80
CA VAL A 281 18.18 6.41 -60.66
C VAL A 281 17.94 4.97 -60.26
N ARG A 282 17.60 4.14 -61.25
CA ARG A 282 17.36 2.70 -61.07
C ARG A 282 18.49 1.92 -61.73
N ALA A 283 19.00 0.90 -61.05
CA ALA A 283 20.01 0.01 -61.60
C ALA A 283 19.85 -1.41 -61.05
N VAL A 284 20.31 -2.40 -61.80
CA VAL A 284 20.31 -3.79 -61.33
C VAL A 284 21.53 -4.06 -60.46
N GLY A 285 21.33 -4.78 -59.36
CA GLY A 285 22.37 -5.22 -58.46
C GLY A 285 22.16 -6.64 -57.94
N THR A 286 23.20 -7.20 -57.35
CA THR A 286 23.18 -8.50 -56.68
C THR A 286 23.35 -8.30 -55.18
N ALA A 287 22.43 -8.81 -54.36
CA ALA A 287 22.53 -8.76 -52.91
C ALA A 287 23.72 -9.60 -52.41
N LEU A 288 24.57 -9.04 -51.54
CA LEU A 288 25.75 -9.74 -51.01
C LEU A 288 25.48 -10.46 -49.67
N GLN A 289 24.32 -10.21 -49.07
CA GLN A 289 23.86 -10.79 -47.80
C GLN A 289 22.32 -10.85 -47.79
N ASP A 290 21.77 -11.62 -46.85
CA ASP A 290 20.33 -11.65 -46.61
C ASP A 290 19.83 -10.29 -46.11
N GLY A 291 18.59 -9.96 -46.47
CA GLY A 291 17.96 -8.69 -46.16
C GLY A 291 16.52 -8.85 -45.70
N ARG A 292 16.22 -8.21 -44.57
CA ARG A 292 14.86 -8.04 -44.06
C ARG A 292 14.36 -6.65 -44.41
N GLU A 293 13.05 -6.47 -44.49
CA GLU A 293 12.46 -5.15 -44.67
C GLU A 293 12.96 -4.17 -43.60
N GLY A 294 13.44 -3.00 -44.04
CA GLY A 294 14.01 -1.97 -43.17
C GLY A 294 15.47 -2.22 -42.74
N GLU A 295 16.11 -3.31 -43.18
CA GLU A 295 17.51 -3.59 -42.90
C GLU A 295 18.44 -2.96 -43.94
N MET A 296 19.63 -2.55 -43.52
CA MET A 296 20.68 -2.08 -44.44
C MET A 296 21.50 -3.27 -44.93
N ILE A 297 21.49 -3.51 -46.24
CA ILE A 297 22.27 -4.59 -46.87
C ILE A 297 23.29 -4.06 -47.86
N ARG A 298 24.34 -4.86 -48.11
CA ARG A 298 25.32 -4.60 -49.16
C ARG A 298 24.84 -5.21 -50.48
N VAL A 299 24.87 -4.42 -51.55
CA VAL A 299 24.49 -4.81 -52.90
C VAL A 299 25.63 -4.45 -53.85
N GLN A 300 25.97 -5.33 -54.78
CA GLN A 300 26.92 -5.04 -55.85
C GLN A 300 26.16 -4.65 -57.12
N ASN A 301 26.44 -3.48 -57.68
CA ASN A 301 25.87 -3.09 -58.96
C ASN A 301 26.41 -3.97 -60.10
N GLU A 302 25.54 -4.47 -60.98
CA GLU A 302 25.95 -5.45 -61.98
C GLU A 302 26.84 -4.86 -63.09
N VAL A 303 26.69 -3.56 -63.39
CA VAL A 303 27.43 -2.87 -64.46
C VAL A 303 28.77 -2.33 -63.95
N SER A 304 28.73 -1.46 -62.94
CA SER A 304 29.91 -0.79 -62.40
C SER A 304 30.74 -1.66 -61.45
N LYS A 305 30.20 -2.82 -61.03
CA LYS A 305 30.76 -3.73 -60.02
C LYS A 305 31.01 -3.10 -58.65
N LYS A 306 30.58 -1.86 -58.40
CA LYS A 306 30.70 -1.18 -57.10
C LYS A 306 29.76 -1.80 -56.08
N ILE A 307 30.23 -1.91 -54.83
CA ILE A 307 29.44 -2.37 -53.69
C ILE A 307 28.90 -1.14 -52.96
N ILE A 308 27.59 -1.13 -52.71
CA ILE A 308 26.90 -0.02 -52.07
C ILE A 308 25.99 -0.57 -50.96
N SER A 309 25.78 0.20 -49.90
CA SER A 309 24.84 -0.13 -48.83
C SER A 309 23.53 0.60 -49.05
N GLY A 310 22.42 -0.13 -48.95
CA GLY A 310 21.08 0.44 -49.08
C GLY A 310 20.06 -0.25 -48.18
N LEU A 311 18.94 0.44 -47.98
CA LEU A 311 17.82 0.03 -47.15
C LEU A 311 16.90 -0.88 -47.96
N VAL A 312 16.62 -2.08 -47.47
CA VAL A 312 15.64 -2.98 -48.08
C VAL A 312 14.24 -2.40 -47.94
N LEU A 313 13.57 -2.15 -49.07
CA LEU A 313 12.18 -1.68 -49.08
C LEU A 313 11.19 -2.83 -49.23
N ASP A 314 11.49 -3.79 -50.11
CA ASP A 314 10.64 -4.93 -50.39
C ASP A 314 11.47 -6.12 -50.92
N LYS A 315 10.81 -7.16 -51.45
CA LYS A 315 11.45 -8.40 -51.92
C LYS A 315 12.48 -8.19 -53.04
N ASN A 316 12.36 -7.10 -53.80
CA ASN A 316 13.17 -6.85 -54.98
C ASN A 316 13.92 -5.51 -54.91
N THR A 317 13.57 -4.60 -54.00
CA THR A 317 14.02 -3.21 -54.06
C THR A 317 14.92 -2.81 -52.88
N VAL A 318 16.03 -2.14 -53.18
CA VAL A 318 16.96 -1.57 -52.18
C VAL A 318 17.16 -0.08 -52.45
N LEU A 319 16.85 0.76 -51.46
CA LEU A 319 16.96 2.21 -51.52
C LEU A 319 18.30 2.72 -51.01
N ILE A 320 18.98 3.54 -51.79
CA ILE A 320 20.16 4.29 -51.39
C ILE A 320 19.79 5.76 -51.31
N LYS A 321 19.94 6.35 -50.11
CA LYS A 321 19.77 7.79 -49.94
C LYS A 321 21.05 8.51 -50.33
N GLY A 322 20.96 9.45 -51.25
CA GLY A 322 22.03 10.42 -51.51
C GLY A 322 22.29 11.28 -50.29
N ARG A 323 23.57 11.60 -50.04
CA ARG A 323 23.96 12.67 -49.11
C ARG A 323 23.85 14.02 -49.80
#